data_AF-A0A0C1ZDS3-F1
#
_entry.id   AF-A0A0C1ZDS3-F1
#
_cell.length_a   1.000
_cell.length_b   1.000
_cell.length_c   1.000
_cell.angle_alpha   90.00
_cell.angle_beta   90.00
_cell.angle_gamma   90.00
#
_symmetry.space_group_name_H-M   'P 1'
#
loop_
_entity.id
_entity.type
_entity.pdbx_description
1 polymer ?
#
loop_
_entity_poly.entity_id
_entity_poly.type
_entity_poly.pdbx_seq_one_letter_code
_entity_poly.pdbx_strand_id
1 'polypeptide(L)'
;MSRVPLEPNERDWLIARYAELIDAAGWRPFVRSPLLLPNQDCFPDAWKPSARGVRRLALRLLAYAGLEQLDVSVEVFDGDRPSTHHAGGDEHVSAWFAGIERGVCLFGCAREQLDDAIGVVGAMAHEVAHAFRRFHQLEVDDHDLEERLTDLTTVALGFGVLTTNAALRHRSSSIDGGNLLGGHQWSRDQLGYLPPAAMSFSLAIWWFARGNEQLGRKQISRALELNQRAWFQASLDLLDDRQTDLRSRLGLPVPERWPKPLDVAAIVIDEDEDDDENDDDSDDDQPESAPQGRDPDAIVFRLRRKLLWEQPAKFKLELNVLLAGWLAFTLSDAQPWFWGVSGTLVAIIGALWRTRWSDRCSDLDCDHQLDPGIEVCPGCRRPLAGTINDPSERLDAEERVMLERHTK
;
A
#
# COMPACT_ATOMS: atom_id res chain seq x y z
N MET A 1 -20.84 -13.83 6.88
CA MET A 1 -20.52 -12.68 6.02
C MET A 1 -20.01 -11.56 6.92
N SER A 2 -18.82 -11.02 6.66
CA SER A 2 -18.30 -9.89 7.45
C SER A 2 -19.15 -8.65 7.14
N ARG A 3 -19.67 -7.97 8.17
CA ARG A 3 -20.41 -6.73 8.00
C ARG A 3 -19.40 -5.60 7.74
N VAL A 4 -19.60 -4.79 6.70
CA VAL A 4 -18.80 -3.56 6.52
C VAL A 4 -19.15 -2.60 7.66
N PRO A 5 -18.18 -2.18 8.49
CA PRO A 5 -18.42 -1.31 9.63
C PRO A 5 -18.52 0.14 9.17
N LEU A 6 -19.67 0.48 8.58
CA LEU A 6 -20.03 1.84 8.20
C LEU A 6 -21.01 2.42 9.23
N GLU A 7 -20.92 3.72 9.45
CA GLU A 7 -21.84 4.48 10.27
C GLU A 7 -23.26 4.51 9.65
N PRO A 8 -24.31 4.77 10.45
CA PRO A 8 -25.66 4.95 9.92
C PRO A 8 -25.70 6.03 8.83
N ASN A 9 -26.33 5.73 7.70
CA ASN A 9 -26.45 6.61 6.52
C ASN A 9 -25.15 6.93 5.77
N GLU A 10 -23.97 6.46 6.24
CA GLU A 10 -22.68 6.74 5.58
C GLU A 10 -22.66 6.23 4.14
N ARG A 11 -23.34 5.12 3.84
CA ARG A 11 -23.46 4.59 2.47
C ARG A 11 -24.14 5.58 1.52
N ASP A 12 -25.28 6.13 1.94
CA ASP A 12 -26.04 7.06 1.12
C ASP A 12 -25.31 8.40 0.99
N TRP A 13 -24.61 8.81 2.05
CA TRP A 13 -23.71 9.95 2.00
C TRP A 13 -22.58 9.74 0.98
N LEU A 14 -21.87 8.61 1.01
CA LEU A 14 -20.79 8.30 0.05
C LEU A 14 -21.30 8.29 -1.39
N ILE A 15 -22.46 7.67 -1.64
CA ILE A 15 -23.06 7.66 -2.99
C ILE A 15 -23.47 9.07 -3.44
N ALA A 16 -24.07 9.87 -2.56
CA ALA A 16 -24.47 11.23 -2.88
C ALA A 16 -23.27 12.13 -3.17
N ARG A 17 -22.21 12.06 -2.35
CA ARG A 17 -20.97 12.82 -2.57
C ARG A 17 -20.25 12.40 -3.85
N TYR A 18 -20.28 11.12 -4.20
CA TYR A 18 -19.78 10.66 -5.50
C TYR A 18 -20.58 11.25 -6.66
N ALA A 19 -21.90 11.25 -6.57
CA ALA A 19 -22.76 11.83 -7.61
C ALA A 19 -22.48 13.33 -7.79
N GLU A 20 -22.32 14.07 -6.69
CA GLU A 20 -21.95 15.49 -6.71
C GLU A 20 -20.58 15.74 -7.32
N LEU A 21 -19.57 14.93 -6.96
CA LEU A 21 -18.23 15.01 -7.56
C LEU A 21 -18.29 14.75 -9.09
N ILE A 22 -19.01 13.71 -9.50
CA ILE A 22 -19.19 13.34 -10.92
C ILE A 22 -19.95 14.42 -11.70
N ASP A 23 -20.97 15.03 -11.10
CA ASP A 23 -21.74 16.11 -11.72
C ASP A 23 -20.86 17.36 -11.90
N ALA A 24 -20.13 17.75 -10.85
CA ALA A 24 -19.32 18.96 -10.84
C ALA A 24 -18.06 18.87 -11.71
N ALA A 25 -17.31 17.77 -11.65
CA ALA A 25 -16.10 17.57 -12.47
C ALA A 25 -16.43 17.03 -13.88
N GLY A 26 -17.68 16.63 -14.11
CA GLY A 26 -18.10 15.85 -15.25
C GLY A 26 -17.78 14.35 -15.10
N TRP A 27 -18.59 13.51 -15.74
CA TRP A 27 -18.49 12.05 -15.60
C TRP A 27 -17.30 11.41 -16.34
N ARG A 28 -16.65 12.14 -17.26
CA ARG A 28 -15.60 11.59 -18.11
C ARG A 28 -14.35 11.17 -17.32
N PRO A 29 -13.77 12.00 -16.43
CA PRO A 29 -12.68 11.59 -15.55
C PRO A 29 -13.00 10.25 -14.85
N PHE A 30 -14.13 10.16 -14.14
CA PHE A 30 -14.53 8.96 -13.40
C PHE A 30 -14.55 7.67 -14.26
N VAL A 31 -15.12 7.71 -15.48
CA VAL A 31 -15.21 6.50 -16.31
C VAL A 31 -13.93 6.21 -17.10
N ARG A 32 -13.07 7.22 -17.34
CA ARG A 32 -11.80 7.06 -18.05
C ARG A 32 -10.66 6.63 -17.13
N SER A 33 -10.72 7.01 -15.86
CA SER A 33 -9.68 6.73 -14.88
C SER A 33 -9.36 5.23 -14.84
N PRO A 34 -8.10 4.84 -15.05
CA PRO A 34 -7.66 3.47 -14.84
C PRO A 34 -7.59 3.20 -13.33
N LEU A 35 -7.78 1.95 -12.90
CA LEU A 35 -7.44 1.62 -11.52
C LEU A 35 -5.93 1.47 -11.43
N LEU A 36 -5.29 2.29 -10.61
CA LEU A 36 -3.85 2.22 -10.40
C LEU A 36 -3.51 1.18 -9.34
N LEU A 37 -2.53 0.34 -9.67
CA LEU A 37 -1.93 -0.61 -8.75
C LEU A 37 -0.49 -0.16 -8.45
N PRO A 38 0.06 -0.43 -7.26
CA PRO A 38 1.44 -0.09 -6.92
C PRO A 38 2.40 -1.09 -7.60
N ASN A 39 2.49 -1.04 -8.93
CA ASN A 39 3.32 -1.91 -9.76
C ASN A 39 3.93 -1.16 -10.94
N GLN A 40 4.87 -1.80 -11.64
CA GLN A 40 5.59 -1.19 -12.77
C GLN A 40 4.71 -0.90 -13.99
N ASP A 41 3.54 -1.55 -14.12
CA ASP A 41 2.61 -1.27 -15.22
C ASP A 41 1.99 0.14 -15.08
N CYS A 42 1.73 0.57 -13.83
CA CYS A 42 1.17 1.88 -13.52
C CYS A 42 2.25 2.91 -13.10
N PHE A 43 3.42 2.46 -12.68
CA PHE A 43 4.53 3.30 -12.22
C PHE A 43 5.84 2.77 -12.81
N PRO A 44 6.08 2.97 -14.12
CA PRO A 44 7.26 2.42 -14.81
C PRO A 44 8.55 3.20 -14.51
N ASP A 45 8.45 4.43 -13.99
CA ASP A 45 9.61 5.26 -13.68
C ASP A 45 10.46 4.63 -12.56
N ALA A 46 11.77 4.73 -12.70
CA ALA A 46 12.68 4.33 -11.64
C ALA A 46 12.52 5.29 -10.44
N TRP A 47 12.13 4.75 -9.29
CA TRP A 47 12.03 5.52 -8.05
C TRP A 47 13.42 5.95 -7.58
N LYS A 48 13.55 7.23 -7.23
CA LYS A 48 14.69 7.81 -6.51
C LYS A 48 14.15 8.59 -5.30
N PRO A 49 14.62 8.34 -4.07
CA PRO A 49 14.16 9.04 -2.87
C PRO A 49 14.66 10.49 -2.86
N SER A 50 14.05 11.35 -3.69
CA SER A 50 14.49 12.72 -3.96
C SER A 50 13.31 13.59 -4.39
N ALA A 51 13.47 14.92 -4.33
CA ALA A 51 12.47 15.86 -4.84
C ALA A 51 12.11 15.58 -6.31
N ARG A 52 13.10 15.25 -7.14
CA ARG A 52 12.90 14.85 -8.55
C ARG A 52 12.06 13.58 -8.68
N GLY A 53 12.31 12.57 -7.85
CA GLY A 53 11.51 11.34 -7.82
C GLY A 53 10.05 11.60 -7.47
N VAL A 54 9.81 12.43 -6.45
CA VAL A 54 8.47 12.86 -6.06
C VAL A 54 7.81 13.69 -7.16
N ARG A 55 8.55 14.61 -7.81
CA ARG A 55 8.05 15.42 -8.93
C ARG A 55 7.58 14.54 -10.09
N ARG A 56 8.39 13.55 -10.50
CA ARG A 56 8.00 12.59 -11.56
C ARG A 56 6.74 11.82 -11.20
N LEU A 57 6.67 11.33 -9.97
CA LEU A 57 5.48 10.65 -9.46
C LEU A 57 4.25 11.56 -9.50
N ALA A 58 4.37 12.81 -9.05
CA ALA A 58 3.30 13.80 -9.05
C ALA A 58 2.82 14.14 -10.47
N LEU A 59 3.73 14.40 -11.41
CA LEU A 59 3.40 14.64 -12.82
C LEU A 59 2.64 13.46 -13.43
N ARG A 60 3.06 12.23 -13.13
CA ARG A 60 2.37 11.02 -13.59
C ARG A 60 0.96 10.90 -12.98
N LEU A 61 0.81 11.15 -11.68
CA LEU A 61 -0.49 11.15 -11.02
C LEU A 61 -1.41 12.26 -11.57
N LEU A 62 -0.90 13.46 -11.84
CA LEU A 62 -1.63 14.53 -12.52
C LEU A 62 -2.08 14.09 -13.93
N ALA A 63 -1.21 13.41 -14.68
CA ALA A 63 -1.59 12.87 -15.98
C ALA A 63 -2.70 11.80 -15.87
N TYR A 64 -2.64 10.93 -14.86
CA TYR A 64 -3.76 10.00 -14.58
C TYR A 64 -5.06 10.71 -14.21
N ALA A 65 -4.97 11.88 -13.59
CA ALA A 65 -6.10 12.73 -13.25
C ALA A 65 -6.60 13.60 -14.42
N GLY A 66 -5.92 13.59 -15.58
CA GLY A 66 -6.25 14.44 -16.73
C GLY A 66 -5.89 15.92 -16.53
N LEU A 67 -4.79 16.16 -15.81
CA LEU A 67 -4.24 17.47 -15.49
C LEU A 67 -2.84 17.66 -16.10
N GLU A 68 -2.59 17.08 -17.28
CA GLU A 68 -1.29 17.12 -17.97
C GLU A 68 -0.81 18.54 -18.29
N GLN A 69 -1.71 19.52 -18.29
CA GLN A 69 -1.39 20.94 -18.49
C GLN A 69 -0.75 21.62 -17.29
N LEU A 70 -0.73 20.98 -16.12
CA LEU A 70 -0.12 21.51 -14.91
C LEU A 70 1.28 20.98 -14.76
N ASP A 71 2.19 21.87 -14.33
CA ASP A 71 3.53 21.49 -13.92
C ASP A 71 3.57 21.25 -12.40
N VAL A 72 4.70 20.78 -11.88
CA VAL A 72 4.91 20.45 -10.49
C VAL A 72 6.21 21.04 -9.96
N SER A 73 6.14 21.68 -8.80
CA SER A 73 7.28 22.00 -7.94
C SER A 73 7.18 21.18 -6.66
N VAL A 74 8.29 20.58 -6.23
CA VAL A 74 8.35 19.78 -5.00
C VAL A 74 9.40 20.32 -4.06
N GLU A 75 9.02 20.58 -2.82
CA GLU A 75 9.93 20.84 -1.71
C GLU A 75 10.10 19.57 -0.86
N VAL A 76 11.34 19.10 -0.67
CA VAL A 76 11.63 18.07 0.32
C VAL A 76 12.09 18.77 1.60
N PHE A 77 11.45 18.44 2.72
CA PHE A 77 11.71 19.09 4.00
C PHE A 77 12.08 18.09 5.10
N ASP A 78 12.87 18.56 6.07
CA ASP A 78 13.27 17.82 7.26
C ASP A 78 12.40 18.25 8.46
N GLY A 79 11.87 17.28 9.21
CA GLY A 79 11.06 17.55 10.40
C GLY A 79 9.64 18.06 10.10
N ASP A 80 9.25 19.19 10.71
CA ASP A 80 7.90 19.76 10.59
C ASP A 80 7.71 20.53 9.28
N ARG A 81 6.45 20.66 8.85
CA ARG A 81 6.08 21.43 7.65
C ARG A 81 6.61 22.88 7.73
N PRO A 82 7.24 23.40 6.67
CA PRO A 82 7.67 24.80 6.62
C PRO A 82 6.52 25.77 6.90
N SER A 83 6.73 26.68 7.85
CA SER A 83 5.74 27.68 8.28
C SER A 83 5.24 28.61 7.17
N THR A 84 5.95 28.71 6.04
CA THR A 84 5.53 29.55 4.91
C THR A 84 4.27 29.07 4.20
N HIS A 85 3.85 27.81 4.40
CA HIS A 85 2.70 27.19 3.72
C HIS A 85 1.51 26.91 4.67
N HIS A 86 1.30 27.76 5.68
CA HIS A 86 0.26 27.61 6.71
C HIS A 86 -1.17 27.46 6.15
N ALA A 87 -1.61 26.20 6.06
CA ALA A 87 -3.01 25.80 6.17
C ALA A 87 -3.10 24.69 7.24
N GLY A 88 -3.08 25.09 8.52
CA GLY A 88 -3.47 24.27 9.69
C GLY A 88 -2.52 23.14 10.15
N GLY A 89 -2.03 23.24 11.40
CA GLY A 89 -1.55 22.11 12.22
C GLY A 89 -0.03 21.95 12.37
N ASP A 90 0.43 21.86 13.62
CA ASP A 90 1.77 21.37 14.03
C ASP A 90 1.81 19.82 13.92
N GLU A 91 1.71 19.28 12.71
CA GLU A 91 1.53 17.84 12.48
C GLU A 91 2.59 17.30 11.51
N HIS A 92 3.12 16.10 11.80
CA HIS A 92 4.05 15.37 10.93
C HIS A 92 3.31 14.87 9.69
N VAL A 93 3.20 15.71 8.67
CA VAL A 93 2.55 15.37 7.40
C VAL A 93 3.54 14.70 6.45
N SER A 94 3.19 13.54 5.89
CA SER A 94 4.05 12.80 4.95
C SER A 94 4.25 13.53 3.61
N ALA A 95 3.20 14.21 3.12
CA ALA A 95 3.23 15.07 1.95
C ALA A 95 2.14 16.14 2.04
N TRP A 96 2.30 17.27 1.39
CA TRP A 96 1.30 18.34 1.39
C TRP A 96 1.16 18.99 0.01
N PHE A 97 0.00 19.60 -0.23
CA PHE A 97 -0.30 20.47 -1.34
C PHE A 97 -0.55 21.90 -0.84
N ALA A 98 0.14 22.89 -1.41
CA ALA A 98 -0.01 24.30 -1.03
C ALA A 98 -0.88 25.11 -2.01
N GLY A 99 -1.13 24.58 -3.20
CA GLY A 99 -1.96 25.25 -4.22
C GLY A 99 -1.40 25.16 -5.63
N ILE A 100 -2.05 25.88 -6.54
CA ILE A 100 -1.64 26.01 -7.93
C ILE A 100 -1.27 27.46 -8.19
N GLU A 101 -0.01 27.72 -8.54
CA GLU A 101 0.50 29.05 -8.86
C GLU A 101 0.97 29.08 -10.32
N ARG A 102 0.35 29.95 -11.13
CA ARG A 102 0.71 30.13 -12.56
C ARG A 102 0.79 28.81 -13.36
N GLY A 103 -0.04 27.84 -13.01
CA GLY A 103 -0.07 26.52 -13.66
C GLY A 103 0.86 25.48 -13.04
N VAL A 104 1.54 25.79 -11.94
CA VAL A 104 2.43 24.87 -11.21
C VAL A 104 1.77 24.44 -9.90
N CYS A 105 1.60 23.14 -9.70
CA CYS A 105 1.20 22.56 -8.43
C CYS A 105 2.38 22.56 -7.46
N LEU A 106 2.18 23.17 -6.29
CA LEU A 106 3.18 23.23 -5.23
C LEU A 106 2.94 22.09 -4.23
N PHE A 107 3.84 21.13 -4.20
CA PHE A 107 3.82 20.03 -3.24
C PHE A 107 5.03 20.07 -2.32
N GLY A 108 4.92 19.40 -1.19
CA GLY A 108 6.09 19.01 -0.41
C GLY A 108 5.99 17.59 0.12
N CYS A 109 7.13 17.01 0.44
CA CYS A 109 7.23 15.65 0.98
C CYS A 109 8.31 15.59 2.07
N ALA A 110 8.01 14.94 3.19
CA ALA A 110 8.96 14.80 4.28
C ALA A 110 10.11 13.86 3.87
N ARG A 111 11.36 14.25 4.13
CA ARG A 111 12.55 13.47 3.75
C ARG A 111 12.50 12.04 4.28
N GLU A 112 12.06 11.87 5.53
CA GLU A 112 11.93 10.58 6.20
C GLU A 112 10.97 9.61 5.49
N GLN A 113 10.07 10.11 4.66
CA GLN A 113 9.11 9.28 3.92
C GLN A 113 9.67 8.77 2.59
N LEU A 114 10.74 9.36 2.06
CA LEU A 114 11.24 9.06 0.72
C LEU A 114 11.72 7.61 0.56
N ASP A 115 12.10 6.97 1.67
CA ASP A 115 12.50 5.56 1.72
C ASP A 115 11.31 4.58 1.61
N ASP A 116 10.08 5.00 1.95
CA ASP A 116 8.86 4.23 1.71
C ASP A 116 8.17 4.68 0.42
N ALA A 117 8.69 4.19 -0.71
CA ALA A 117 8.11 4.47 -2.03
C ALA A 117 6.60 4.19 -2.11
N ILE A 118 6.10 3.16 -1.43
CA ILE A 118 4.66 2.83 -1.44
C ILE A 118 3.88 3.85 -0.61
N GLY A 119 4.41 4.26 0.54
CA GLY A 119 3.87 5.32 1.38
C GLY A 119 3.77 6.64 0.62
N VAL A 120 4.86 7.05 -0.05
CA VAL A 120 4.90 8.29 -0.86
C VAL A 120 3.88 8.25 -1.99
N VAL A 121 3.73 7.12 -2.70
CA VAL A 121 2.69 6.97 -3.74
C VAL A 121 1.29 7.18 -3.17
N GLY A 122 1.01 6.65 -1.97
CA GLY A 122 -0.28 6.86 -1.29
C GLY A 122 -0.50 8.33 -0.91
N ALA A 123 0.52 8.97 -0.32
CA ALA A 123 0.46 10.37 0.11
C ALA A 123 0.31 11.32 -1.07
N MET A 124 1.14 11.18 -2.09
CA MET A 124 1.06 12.01 -3.30
C MET A 124 -0.25 11.80 -4.07
N ALA A 125 -0.84 10.60 -4.04
CA ALA A 125 -2.16 10.38 -4.62
C ALA A 125 -3.26 11.20 -3.92
N HIS A 126 -3.16 11.38 -2.59
CA HIS A 126 -4.04 12.25 -1.82
C HIS A 126 -3.82 13.72 -2.18
N GLU A 127 -2.58 14.18 -2.20
CA GLU A 127 -2.25 15.57 -2.55
C GLU A 127 -2.64 15.93 -3.99
N VAL A 128 -2.49 15.00 -4.94
CA VAL A 128 -2.97 15.21 -6.31
C VAL A 128 -4.50 15.28 -6.38
N ALA A 129 -5.23 14.59 -5.49
CA ALA A 129 -6.67 14.76 -5.40
C ALA A 129 -7.05 16.15 -4.87
N HIS A 130 -6.28 16.73 -3.93
CA HIS A 130 -6.43 18.14 -3.56
C HIS A 130 -6.19 19.06 -4.76
N ALA A 131 -5.13 18.83 -5.53
CA ALA A 131 -4.85 19.59 -6.76
C ALA A 131 -6.00 19.50 -7.79
N PHE A 132 -6.58 18.31 -7.97
CA PHE A 132 -7.76 18.11 -8.82
C PHE A 132 -8.95 18.93 -8.33
N ARG A 133 -9.25 18.90 -7.02
CA ARG A 133 -10.35 19.64 -6.44
C ARG A 133 -10.15 21.15 -6.58
N ARG A 134 -8.95 21.67 -6.31
CA ARG A 134 -8.58 23.08 -6.54
C ARG A 134 -8.71 23.48 -8.01
N PHE A 135 -8.20 22.65 -8.93
CA PHE A 135 -8.28 22.92 -10.38
C PHE A 135 -9.73 23.00 -10.87
N HIS A 136 -10.59 22.13 -10.36
CA HIS A 136 -12.02 22.09 -10.70
C HIS A 136 -12.90 22.98 -9.81
N GLN A 137 -12.32 23.77 -8.89
CA GLN A 137 -13.04 24.66 -7.96
C GLN A 137 -14.10 23.93 -7.11
N LEU A 138 -13.72 22.76 -6.59
CA LEU A 138 -14.60 21.85 -5.84
C LEU A 138 -14.42 21.91 -4.33
N GLU A 139 -13.45 22.69 -3.86
CA GLU A 139 -13.09 22.78 -2.45
C GLU A 139 -14.21 23.39 -1.61
N VAL A 140 -14.28 22.96 -0.35
CA VAL A 140 -15.21 23.51 0.64
C VAL A 140 -14.46 24.08 1.84
N ASP A 141 -15.06 25.06 2.52
CA ASP A 141 -14.43 25.75 3.65
C ASP A 141 -14.28 24.85 4.90
N ASP A 142 -15.12 23.83 5.04
CA ASP A 142 -15.05 22.86 6.14
C ASP A 142 -13.90 21.87 5.89
N HIS A 143 -12.81 22.04 6.62
CA HIS A 143 -11.59 21.25 6.49
C HIS A 143 -11.81 19.74 6.64
N ASP A 144 -12.52 19.29 7.69
CA ASP A 144 -12.74 17.86 7.93
C ASP A 144 -13.60 17.24 6.82
N LEU A 145 -14.55 18.02 6.30
CA LEU A 145 -15.35 17.60 5.15
C LEU A 145 -14.51 17.59 3.87
N GLU A 146 -13.70 18.62 3.62
CA GLU A 146 -12.85 18.72 2.44
C GLU A 146 -11.93 17.52 2.33
N GLU A 147 -11.25 17.15 3.40
CA GLU A 147 -10.35 16.01 3.41
C GLU A 147 -11.06 14.67 3.14
N ARG A 148 -12.29 14.49 3.64
CA ARG A 148 -13.13 13.32 3.31
C ARG A 148 -13.55 13.32 1.84
N LEU A 149 -13.78 14.49 1.25
CA LEU A 149 -14.09 14.63 -0.16
C LEU A 149 -12.85 14.43 -1.03
N THR A 150 -11.66 14.81 -0.55
CA THR A 150 -10.37 14.51 -1.16
C THR A 150 -10.15 13.01 -1.20
N ASP A 151 -10.33 12.30 -0.09
CA ASP A 151 -10.31 10.83 -0.05
C ASP A 151 -11.23 10.19 -1.09
N LEU A 152 -12.49 10.65 -1.20
CA LEU A 152 -13.42 10.20 -2.24
C LEU A 152 -12.91 10.48 -3.65
N THR A 153 -12.30 11.65 -3.84
CA THR A 153 -11.73 12.07 -5.12
C THR A 153 -10.58 11.16 -5.53
N THR A 154 -9.72 10.74 -4.59
CA THR A 154 -8.65 9.76 -4.89
C THR A 154 -9.22 8.49 -5.51
N VAL A 155 -10.33 7.98 -4.96
CA VAL A 155 -10.98 6.77 -5.48
C VAL A 155 -11.64 7.03 -6.83
N ALA A 156 -12.30 8.18 -7.00
CA ALA A 156 -12.91 8.59 -8.28
C ALA A 156 -11.89 8.65 -9.42
N LEU A 157 -10.68 9.13 -9.13
CA LEU A 157 -9.55 9.25 -10.05
C LEU A 157 -8.82 7.91 -10.30
N GLY A 158 -9.24 6.84 -9.63
CA GLY A 158 -8.65 5.51 -9.81
C GLY A 158 -7.47 5.19 -8.87
N PHE A 159 -7.16 6.07 -7.91
CA PHE A 159 -6.09 5.88 -6.92
C PHE A 159 -6.53 5.06 -5.71
N GLY A 160 -7.79 4.60 -5.70
CA GLY A 160 -8.42 4.04 -4.51
C GLY A 160 -7.71 2.83 -3.88
N VAL A 161 -6.99 2.00 -4.64
CA VAL A 161 -6.18 0.92 -4.03
C VAL A 161 -5.01 1.47 -3.22
N LEU A 162 -4.34 2.50 -3.73
CA LEU A 162 -3.19 3.15 -3.13
C LEU A 162 -3.60 3.80 -1.79
N THR A 163 -4.64 4.63 -1.84
CA THR A 163 -5.09 5.41 -0.67
C THR A 163 -5.85 4.55 0.34
N THR A 164 -6.60 3.54 -0.09
CA THR A 164 -7.28 2.60 0.84
C THR A 164 -6.28 1.78 1.67
N ASN A 165 -5.14 1.40 1.08
CA ASN A 165 -4.06 0.73 1.81
C ASN A 165 -3.30 1.68 2.74
N ALA A 166 -3.04 2.92 2.28
CA ALA A 166 -2.35 3.93 3.06
C ALA A 166 -3.14 4.35 4.32
N ALA A 167 -4.47 4.44 4.23
CA ALA A 167 -5.36 4.86 5.33
C ALA A 167 -5.26 4.02 6.64
N LEU A 168 -4.68 2.80 6.61
CA LEU A 168 -4.46 2.00 7.82
C LEU A 168 -2.99 1.97 8.27
N ARG A 169 -2.01 2.13 7.38
CA ARG A 169 -0.58 2.03 7.71
C ARG A 169 -0.13 3.07 8.74
N HIS A 170 -0.67 4.28 8.66
CA HIS A 170 -0.38 5.31 9.67
C HIS A 170 -0.95 4.96 11.06
N ARG A 171 -2.05 4.20 11.11
CA ARG A 171 -2.62 3.71 12.39
C ARG A 171 -1.70 2.74 13.14
N SER A 172 -0.83 2.02 12.44
CA SER A 172 0.14 1.09 13.05
C SER A 172 1.46 1.77 13.43
N SER A 173 1.87 2.83 12.72
CA SER A 173 3.13 3.54 12.99
C SER A 173 3.13 4.23 14.37
N SER A 174 1.97 4.66 14.86
CA SER A 174 1.84 5.31 16.19
C SER A 174 1.77 4.33 17.37
N ILE A 175 1.86 3.00 17.15
CA ILE A 175 1.73 1.98 18.22
C ILE A 175 3.10 1.54 18.78
N ASP A 176 4.21 1.82 18.09
CA ASP A 176 5.56 1.42 18.56
C ASP A 176 6.27 2.46 19.45
N GLY A 177 5.56 3.51 19.89
CA GLY A 177 6.02 4.48 20.88
C GLY A 177 5.70 4.04 22.32
N GLY A 178 6.65 3.41 23.00
CA GLY A 178 6.49 2.90 24.35
C GLY A 178 6.12 3.98 25.38
N ASN A 179 4.91 3.88 25.96
CA ASN A 179 4.67 4.33 27.33
C ASN A 179 3.44 3.65 27.94
N LEU A 180 3.67 2.77 28.91
CA LEU A 180 2.66 1.99 29.61
C LEU A 180 1.88 2.79 30.67
N LEU A 181 2.22 4.05 30.93
CA LEU A 181 1.57 4.90 31.93
C LEU A 181 1.70 6.39 31.55
N GLY A 182 0.76 6.93 30.78
CA GLY A 182 0.70 8.36 30.42
C GLY A 182 -0.56 8.64 29.62
N GLY A 183 -1.23 9.76 29.90
CA GLY A 183 -2.58 10.07 29.40
C GLY A 183 -2.79 9.87 27.90
N HIS A 184 -4.00 9.43 27.55
CA HIS A 184 -4.44 9.22 26.17
C HIS A 184 -4.37 10.52 25.35
N GLN A 185 -3.22 10.80 24.74
CA GLN A 185 -3.12 11.70 23.61
C GLN A 185 -3.27 10.86 22.35
N TRP A 186 -4.46 10.91 21.76
CA TRP A 186 -4.75 10.25 20.48
C TRP A 186 -4.01 11.03 19.39
N SER A 187 -2.78 10.63 19.07
CA SER A 187 -2.10 11.09 17.86
C SER A 187 -2.83 10.50 16.66
N ARG A 188 -3.40 11.35 15.81
CA ARG A 188 -4.17 10.93 14.63
C ARG A 188 -3.29 11.02 13.40
N ASP A 189 -2.25 10.21 13.35
CA ASP A 189 -1.51 9.98 12.11
C ASP A 189 -2.46 9.23 11.17
N GLN A 190 -3.26 9.96 10.41
CA GLN A 190 -4.23 9.46 9.44
C GLN A 190 -3.98 10.20 8.13
N LEU A 191 -3.44 9.50 7.13
CA LEU A 191 -3.34 10.01 5.76
C LEU A 191 -4.71 10.07 5.04
N GLY A 192 -5.80 9.73 5.73
CA GLY A 192 -7.17 9.75 5.19
C GLY A 192 -8.19 9.94 6.30
N TYR A 193 -9.13 10.86 6.07
CA TYR A 193 -10.20 11.26 6.98
C TYR A 193 -11.42 10.33 6.87
N LEU A 194 -11.55 9.60 5.75
CA LEU A 194 -12.46 8.48 5.62
C LEU A 194 -11.90 7.23 6.30
N PRO A 195 -12.68 6.56 7.16
CA PRO A 195 -12.28 5.28 7.71
C PRO A 195 -11.97 4.26 6.60
N PRO A 196 -11.01 3.33 6.79
CA PRO A 196 -10.67 2.31 5.79
C PRO A 196 -11.84 1.48 5.26
N ALA A 197 -12.90 1.29 6.06
CA ALA A 197 -14.13 0.64 5.63
C ALA A 197 -14.94 1.50 4.65
N ALA A 198 -15.02 2.82 4.87
CA ALA A 198 -15.62 3.77 3.95
C ALA A 198 -14.82 3.85 2.65
N MET A 199 -13.48 3.93 2.72
CA MET A 199 -12.60 3.85 1.55
C MET A 199 -12.83 2.57 0.74
N SER A 200 -12.92 1.41 1.41
CA SER A 200 -13.21 0.12 0.76
C SER A 200 -14.59 0.08 0.11
N PHE A 201 -15.61 0.72 0.71
CA PHE A 201 -16.95 0.84 0.13
C PHE A 201 -16.96 1.78 -1.09
N SER A 202 -16.25 2.90 -1.01
CA SER A 202 -16.05 3.83 -2.13
C SER A 202 -15.37 3.16 -3.32
N LEU A 203 -14.35 2.34 -3.08
CA LEU A 203 -13.70 1.55 -4.13
C LEU A 203 -14.65 0.50 -4.73
N ALA A 204 -15.55 -0.07 -3.93
CA ALA A 204 -16.60 -0.95 -4.41
C ALA A 204 -17.62 -0.22 -5.29
N ILE A 205 -18.04 1.01 -4.93
CA ILE A 205 -18.89 1.87 -5.78
C ILE A 205 -18.21 2.09 -7.13
N TRP A 206 -16.94 2.53 -7.12
CA TRP A 206 -16.19 2.82 -8.33
C TRP A 206 -16.10 1.60 -9.26
N TRP A 207 -15.71 0.45 -8.72
CA TRP A 207 -15.59 -0.79 -9.49
C TRP A 207 -16.94 -1.28 -10.02
N PHE A 208 -17.95 -1.27 -9.14
CA PHE A 208 -19.27 -1.80 -9.47
C PHE A 208 -19.99 -0.92 -10.50
N ALA A 209 -19.92 0.41 -10.37
CA ALA A 209 -20.51 1.33 -11.33
C ALA A 209 -19.90 1.15 -12.73
N ARG A 210 -18.60 0.84 -12.85
CA ARG A 210 -17.89 0.77 -14.14
C ARG A 210 -18.07 -0.52 -14.96
N GLY A 211 -18.81 -1.52 -14.50
CA GLY A 211 -19.24 -2.61 -15.39
C GLY A 211 -18.22 -3.69 -15.77
N ASN A 212 -17.00 -3.67 -15.21
CA ASN A 212 -16.07 -4.82 -15.16
C ASN A 212 -15.59 -5.47 -16.46
N GLU A 213 -14.97 -4.70 -17.35
CA GLU A 213 -14.14 -5.28 -18.43
C GLU A 213 -12.63 -4.98 -18.29
N GLN A 214 -12.20 -3.99 -17.49
CA GLN A 214 -10.77 -3.64 -17.45
C GLN A 214 -9.91 -4.38 -16.41
N LEU A 215 -10.38 -4.50 -15.16
CA LEU A 215 -9.62 -5.12 -14.06
C LEU A 215 -10.55 -5.99 -13.20
N GLY A 216 -10.15 -7.24 -12.99
CA GLY A 216 -10.99 -8.24 -12.33
C GLY A 216 -11.04 -8.06 -10.81
N ARG A 217 -12.20 -8.38 -10.20
CA ARG A 217 -12.42 -8.40 -8.73
C ARG A 217 -11.25 -9.02 -7.95
N LYS A 218 -10.64 -10.07 -8.52
CA LYS A 218 -9.52 -10.82 -7.93
C LYS A 218 -8.23 -10.00 -7.87
N GLN A 219 -7.93 -9.19 -8.88
CA GLN A 219 -6.73 -8.34 -8.90
C GLN A 219 -6.81 -7.28 -7.81
N ILE A 220 -7.93 -6.56 -7.73
CA ILE A 220 -8.17 -5.57 -6.66
C ILE A 220 -8.07 -6.22 -5.29
N SER A 221 -8.76 -7.35 -5.11
CA SER A 221 -8.73 -8.07 -3.83
C SER A 221 -7.28 -8.40 -3.43
N ARG A 222 -6.43 -8.86 -4.36
CA ARG A 222 -5.03 -9.20 -4.05
C ARG A 222 -4.18 -7.99 -3.68
N ALA A 223 -4.44 -6.84 -4.30
CA ALA A 223 -3.71 -5.61 -4.04
C ALA A 223 -4.11 -4.94 -2.72
N LEU A 224 -5.31 -5.21 -2.21
CA LEU A 224 -5.76 -4.68 -0.92
C LEU A 224 -5.20 -5.48 0.27
N GLU A 225 -4.88 -4.77 1.34
CA GLU A 225 -4.57 -5.30 2.66
C GLU A 225 -5.73 -6.16 3.22
N LEU A 226 -5.44 -7.05 4.19
CA LEU A 226 -6.37 -8.11 4.61
C LEU A 226 -7.76 -7.59 5.04
N ASN A 227 -7.81 -6.53 5.85
CA ASN A 227 -9.07 -5.98 6.36
C ASN A 227 -9.84 -5.24 5.26
N GLN A 228 -9.14 -4.41 4.49
CA GLN A 228 -9.66 -3.63 3.36
C GLN A 228 -10.23 -4.56 2.30
N ARG A 229 -9.53 -5.66 1.99
CA ARG A 229 -10.00 -6.72 1.10
C ARG A 229 -11.33 -7.31 1.58
N ALA A 230 -11.44 -7.63 2.87
CA ALA A 230 -12.67 -8.19 3.43
C ALA A 230 -13.84 -7.19 3.35
N TRP A 231 -13.58 -5.91 3.64
CA TRP A 231 -14.59 -4.85 3.54
C TRP A 231 -14.99 -4.53 2.11
N PHE A 232 -14.04 -4.49 1.17
CA PHE A 232 -14.31 -4.34 -0.26
C PHE A 232 -15.20 -5.47 -0.77
N GLN A 233 -14.88 -6.73 -0.43
CA GLN A 233 -15.68 -7.88 -0.84
C GLN A 233 -17.09 -7.83 -0.27
N ALA A 234 -17.23 -7.53 1.02
CA ALA A 234 -18.54 -7.37 1.65
C ALA A 234 -19.32 -6.17 1.07
N SER A 235 -18.63 -5.10 0.66
CA SER A 235 -19.24 -3.94 0.00
C SER A 235 -19.80 -4.29 -1.37
N LEU A 236 -19.08 -5.09 -2.15
CA LEU A 236 -19.59 -5.61 -3.43
C LEU A 236 -20.85 -6.46 -3.24
N ASP A 237 -20.85 -7.34 -2.23
CA ASP A 237 -22.02 -8.16 -1.91
C ASP A 237 -23.22 -7.30 -1.44
N LEU A 238 -22.96 -6.12 -0.86
CA LEU A 238 -24.00 -5.15 -0.46
C LEU A 238 -24.57 -4.35 -1.64
N LEU A 239 -23.77 -4.10 -2.68
CA LEU A 239 -24.20 -3.36 -3.85
C LEU A 239 -25.14 -4.20 -4.74
N ASP A 240 -24.93 -5.53 -4.79
CA ASP A 240 -25.73 -6.57 -5.48
C ASP A 240 -26.21 -6.18 -6.89
N ASP A 241 -27.07 -6.94 -7.58
CA ASP A 241 -27.54 -6.72 -8.98
C ASP A 241 -28.21 -5.35 -9.30
N ARG A 242 -28.03 -4.34 -8.46
CA ARG A 242 -28.51 -2.95 -8.59
C ARG A 242 -27.55 -2.03 -9.34
N GLN A 243 -26.76 -2.57 -10.27
CA GLN A 243 -25.77 -1.77 -11.00
C GLN A 243 -26.40 -0.60 -11.77
N THR A 244 -27.53 -0.85 -12.41
CA THR A 244 -28.28 0.18 -13.16
C THR A 244 -28.80 1.28 -12.23
N ASP A 245 -29.28 0.91 -11.04
CA ASP A 245 -29.73 1.86 -10.02
C ASP A 245 -28.56 2.71 -9.52
N LEU A 246 -27.42 2.09 -9.19
CA LEU A 246 -26.22 2.82 -8.76
C LEU A 246 -25.74 3.80 -9.84
N ARG A 247 -25.60 3.37 -11.10
CA ARG A 247 -25.20 4.27 -12.20
C ARG A 247 -26.16 5.45 -12.36
N SER A 248 -27.47 5.21 -12.25
CA SER A 248 -28.47 6.26 -12.30
C SER A 248 -28.32 7.24 -11.13
N ARG A 249 -28.07 6.75 -9.91
CA ARG A 249 -27.83 7.59 -8.74
C ARG A 249 -26.55 8.42 -8.86
N LEU A 250 -25.54 7.89 -9.53
CA LEU A 250 -24.27 8.57 -9.83
C LEU A 250 -24.36 9.53 -11.02
N GLY A 251 -25.50 9.61 -11.73
CA GLY A 251 -25.64 10.46 -12.91
C GLY A 251 -24.83 9.99 -14.13
N LEU A 252 -24.42 8.72 -14.17
CA LEU A 252 -23.59 8.20 -15.25
C LEU A 252 -24.43 7.87 -16.49
N PRO A 253 -23.96 8.19 -17.72
CA PRO A 253 -24.60 7.73 -18.93
C PRO A 253 -24.42 6.22 -19.11
N VAL A 254 -25.19 5.63 -20.04
CA VAL A 254 -25.06 4.22 -20.39
C VAL A 254 -23.63 3.89 -20.89
N PRO A 255 -23.06 2.72 -20.52
CA PRO A 255 -21.66 2.38 -20.81
C PRO A 255 -21.25 2.43 -22.28
N GLU A 256 -22.17 2.22 -23.22
CA GLU A 256 -21.91 2.27 -24.66
C GLU A 256 -21.48 3.67 -25.14
N ARG A 257 -21.72 4.71 -24.33
CA ARG A 257 -21.29 6.09 -24.60
C ARG A 257 -19.96 6.43 -23.96
N TRP A 258 -19.39 5.53 -23.16
CA TRP A 258 -18.16 5.85 -22.44
C TRP A 258 -16.97 5.87 -23.41
N PRO A 259 -16.10 6.87 -23.30
CA PRO A 259 -14.84 6.87 -24.04
C PRO A 259 -13.99 5.69 -23.62
N LYS A 260 -13.00 5.35 -24.46
CA LYS A 260 -11.97 4.39 -24.04
C LYS A 260 -11.28 4.90 -22.78
N PRO A 261 -11.02 4.02 -21.81
CA PRO A 261 -10.25 4.39 -20.64
C PRO A 261 -8.83 4.84 -21.01
N LEU A 262 -8.21 5.61 -20.12
CA LEU A 262 -6.85 6.10 -20.31
C LEU A 262 -5.88 4.92 -20.43
N ASP A 263 -5.01 4.99 -21.42
CA ASP A 263 -3.92 4.02 -21.60
C ASP A 263 -2.73 4.49 -20.75
N VAL A 264 -2.54 3.85 -19.60
CA VAL A 264 -1.47 4.21 -18.66
C VAL A 264 -0.07 4.07 -19.27
N ALA A 265 0.10 3.12 -20.20
CA ALA A 265 1.39 2.86 -20.84
C ALA A 265 1.74 3.93 -21.90
N ALA A 266 0.75 4.70 -22.36
CA ALA A 266 0.96 5.80 -23.31
C ALA A 266 1.40 7.10 -22.63
N ILE A 267 1.36 7.18 -21.29
CA ILE A 267 1.79 8.37 -20.55
C ILE A 267 3.31 8.39 -20.45
N VAL A 268 3.91 9.28 -21.23
CA VAL A 268 5.33 9.60 -21.18
C VAL A 268 5.51 10.84 -20.32
N ILE A 269 6.44 10.77 -19.37
CA ILE A 269 6.91 11.91 -18.59
C ILE A 269 8.31 12.19 -19.11
N ASP A 270 8.53 13.36 -19.70
CA ASP A 270 9.83 13.71 -20.27
C ASP A 270 10.91 13.69 -19.18
N GLU A 271 12.02 13.00 -19.46
CA GLU A 271 13.09 12.78 -18.48
C GLU A 271 14.09 13.96 -18.42
N ASP A 272 14.02 14.87 -19.40
CA ASP A 272 15.22 15.52 -19.96
C ASP A 272 15.32 17.06 -19.82
N GLU A 273 14.40 17.78 -19.16
CA GLU A 273 14.50 19.26 -19.15
C GLU A 273 15.29 19.90 -17.99
N ASP A 274 15.72 19.14 -16.98
CA ASP A 274 16.42 19.69 -15.80
C ASP A 274 17.79 19.03 -15.49
N ASP A 275 18.43 18.37 -16.48
CA ASP A 275 19.76 17.74 -16.27
C ASP A 275 20.92 18.75 -16.33
N ASP A 276 20.68 19.99 -16.75
CA ASP A 276 21.69 21.03 -16.85
C ASP A 276 21.19 22.34 -16.20
N GLU A 277 21.61 22.61 -14.97
CA GLU A 277 22.00 23.94 -14.42
C GLU A 277 21.64 24.12 -12.92
N ASN A 278 22.65 23.91 -12.06
CA ASN A 278 22.82 24.53 -10.73
C ASN A 278 22.05 23.96 -9.51
N ASP A 279 22.26 22.70 -9.15
CA ASP A 279 22.33 22.35 -7.73
C ASP A 279 23.77 22.65 -7.22
N ASP A 280 24.06 23.96 -7.09
CA ASP A 280 25.19 24.51 -6.33
C ASP A 280 24.75 24.72 -4.86
N ASP A 281 24.08 23.72 -4.28
CA ASP A 281 23.88 23.65 -2.83
C ASP A 281 25.13 23.04 -2.20
N SER A 282 26.16 23.89 -2.12
CA SER A 282 27.22 23.77 -1.13
C SER A 282 26.61 23.82 0.27
N ASP A 283 26.49 22.67 0.94
CA ASP A 283 26.73 22.48 2.38
C ASP A 283 26.17 21.12 2.86
N ASP A 284 26.83 20.02 2.51
CA ASP A 284 27.27 18.98 3.45
C ASP A 284 27.96 17.84 2.68
N ASP A 285 29.29 17.89 2.63
CA ASP A 285 30.17 16.77 2.26
C ASP A 285 30.06 15.66 3.33
N GLN A 286 28.93 14.94 3.36
CA GLN A 286 28.98 13.52 3.65
C GLN A 286 28.84 12.78 2.32
N PRO A 287 29.80 11.93 1.95
CA PRO A 287 29.74 11.22 0.68
C PRO A 287 28.49 10.35 0.67
N GLU A 288 27.52 10.82 -0.09
CA GLU A 288 26.33 10.13 -0.53
C GLU A 288 26.80 8.80 -1.15
N SER A 289 26.55 7.71 -0.43
CA SER A 289 26.86 6.38 -0.91
C SER A 289 25.87 6.05 -2.02
N ALA A 290 26.26 6.38 -3.25
CA ALA A 290 25.68 5.81 -4.46
C ALA A 290 25.46 4.30 -4.24
N PRO A 291 24.37 3.70 -4.76
CA PRO A 291 24.17 2.26 -4.67
C PRO A 291 25.35 1.58 -5.39
N GLN A 292 26.36 1.21 -4.61
CA GLN A 292 27.59 0.64 -5.12
C GLN A 292 27.19 -0.57 -5.95
N GLY A 293 27.72 -0.65 -7.17
CA GLY A 293 27.68 -1.87 -7.97
C GLY A 293 28.01 -3.02 -7.04
N ARG A 294 27.01 -3.90 -6.85
CA ARG A 294 26.98 -4.91 -5.79
C ARG A 294 28.33 -5.62 -5.73
N ASP A 295 29.03 -5.44 -4.61
CA ASP A 295 30.30 -6.13 -4.38
C ASP A 295 30.10 -7.64 -4.58
N PRO A 296 30.75 -8.27 -5.59
CA PRO A 296 30.67 -9.71 -5.81
C PRO A 296 31.21 -10.49 -4.61
N ASP A 297 32.01 -9.86 -3.75
CA ASP A 297 32.60 -10.46 -2.55
C ASP A 297 31.73 -10.26 -1.30
N ALA A 298 30.55 -9.64 -1.42
CA ALA A 298 29.60 -9.48 -0.32
C ALA A 298 29.15 -10.85 0.23
N ILE A 299 29.28 -11.01 1.55
CA ILE A 299 28.85 -12.20 2.29
C ILE A 299 27.36 -12.13 2.63
N VAL A 300 26.73 -13.29 2.80
CA VAL A 300 25.33 -13.40 3.26
C VAL A 300 25.24 -14.33 4.47
N PHE A 301 24.14 -14.27 5.20
CA PHE A 301 23.90 -15.08 6.39
C PHE A 301 22.67 -15.96 6.20
N ARG A 302 22.62 -17.01 7.01
CA ARG A 302 21.53 -17.94 7.11
C ARG A 302 20.54 -17.42 8.17
N LEU A 303 19.37 -16.98 7.76
CA LEU A 303 18.34 -16.44 8.65
C LEU A 303 17.39 -17.55 9.10
N ARG A 304 17.33 -17.81 10.40
CA ARG A 304 16.46 -18.85 10.98
C ARG A 304 15.03 -18.33 11.17
N ARG A 305 14.12 -18.60 10.23
CA ARG A 305 12.70 -18.29 10.40
C ARG A 305 11.92 -19.50 10.89
N LYS A 306 11.04 -19.27 11.88
CA LYS A 306 10.04 -20.27 12.25
C LYS A 306 9.07 -20.42 11.08
N LEU A 307 8.84 -21.64 10.62
CA LEU A 307 7.91 -21.96 9.54
C LEU A 307 6.43 -21.83 9.96
N LEU A 308 6.15 -20.94 10.89
CA LEU A 308 4.80 -20.59 11.29
C LEU A 308 4.24 -19.71 10.18
N TRP A 309 3.38 -20.31 9.34
CA TRP A 309 2.25 -19.66 8.67
C TRP A 309 2.23 -19.53 7.13
N GLU A 310 3.27 -19.90 6.37
CA GLU A 310 3.29 -19.58 4.92
C GLU A 310 2.65 -20.59 3.95
N GLN A 311 2.14 -21.75 4.40
CA GLN A 311 1.45 -22.70 3.50
C GLN A 311 -0.01 -22.99 3.89
N PRO A 312 -0.96 -22.04 3.64
CA PRO A 312 -2.38 -22.23 3.94
C PRO A 312 -3.03 -23.38 3.14
N ALA A 313 -2.43 -23.81 2.02
CA ALA A 313 -3.00 -24.83 1.15
C ALA A 313 -2.96 -26.24 1.77
N LYS A 314 -1.89 -26.61 2.49
CA LYS A 314 -1.78 -27.94 3.12
C LYS A 314 -2.61 -28.02 4.41
N PHE A 315 -2.69 -26.92 5.16
CA PHE A 315 -3.50 -26.84 6.38
C PHE A 315 -5.01 -27.01 6.10
N LYS A 316 -5.52 -26.49 4.97
CA LYS A 316 -6.93 -26.67 4.57
C LYS A 316 -7.28 -28.13 4.25
N LEU A 317 -6.37 -28.90 3.65
CA LEU A 317 -6.65 -30.29 3.31
C LEU A 317 -6.76 -31.15 4.58
N GLU A 318 -5.86 -30.95 5.54
CA GLU A 318 -5.81 -31.73 6.77
C GLU A 318 -6.95 -31.38 7.74
N LEU A 319 -7.33 -30.10 7.83
CA LEU A 319 -8.49 -29.68 8.63
C LEU A 319 -9.81 -30.25 8.07
N ASN A 320 -9.93 -30.35 6.75
CA ASN A 320 -11.11 -30.95 6.11
C ASN A 320 -11.17 -32.47 6.34
N VAL A 321 -10.04 -33.16 6.40
CA VAL A 321 -10.00 -34.60 6.75
C VAL A 321 -10.40 -34.81 8.21
N LEU A 322 -9.93 -33.95 9.13
CA LEU A 322 -10.35 -33.99 10.54
C LEU A 322 -11.84 -33.69 10.71
N LEU A 323 -12.38 -32.70 9.98
CA LEU A 323 -13.81 -32.38 10.00
C LEU A 323 -14.67 -33.48 9.38
N ALA A 324 -14.24 -34.08 8.27
CA ALA A 324 -14.94 -35.19 7.64
C ALA A 324 -14.93 -36.45 8.52
N GLY A 325 -13.81 -36.73 9.20
CA GLY A 325 -13.71 -37.79 10.19
C GLY A 325 -14.62 -37.54 11.41
N TRP A 326 -14.70 -36.30 11.89
CA TRP A 326 -15.61 -35.92 12.97
C TRP A 326 -17.09 -36.02 12.56
N LEU A 327 -17.44 -35.64 11.34
CA LEU A 327 -18.81 -35.73 10.83
C LEU A 327 -19.23 -37.20 10.63
N ALA A 328 -18.35 -38.03 10.04
CA ALA A 328 -18.58 -39.47 9.92
C ALA A 328 -18.71 -40.16 11.30
N PHE A 329 -17.99 -39.64 12.31
CA PHE A 329 -18.06 -40.10 13.69
C PHE A 329 -19.42 -39.82 14.35
N THR A 330 -20.00 -38.62 14.19
CA THR A 330 -21.33 -38.30 14.76
C THR A 330 -22.45 -39.22 14.25
N LEU A 331 -22.19 -39.93 13.15
CA LEU A 331 -23.13 -40.83 12.50
C LEU A 331 -22.84 -42.31 12.78
N SER A 332 -21.82 -42.66 13.58
CA SER A 332 -21.43 -44.05 13.88
C SER A 332 -21.34 -44.34 15.38
N ASP A 333 -21.88 -45.48 15.80
CA ASP A 333 -21.94 -45.97 17.20
C ASP A 333 -20.57 -46.54 17.68
N ALA A 334 -19.49 -45.80 17.44
CA ALA A 334 -18.13 -46.28 17.63
C ALA A 334 -17.66 -46.24 19.10
N GLN A 335 -16.88 -47.25 19.50
CA GLN A 335 -16.39 -47.47 20.86
C GLN A 335 -15.42 -46.37 21.38
N PRO A 336 -15.49 -45.97 22.67
CA PRO A 336 -14.73 -44.85 23.24
C PRO A 336 -13.19 -44.96 23.20
N TRP A 337 -12.62 -46.16 23.13
CA TRP A 337 -11.16 -46.35 23.19
C TRP A 337 -10.43 -45.84 21.94
N PHE A 338 -11.13 -45.74 20.81
CA PHE A 338 -10.56 -45.21 19.56
C PHE A 338 -10.07 -43.76 19.72
N TRP A 339 -10.78 -42.96 20.55
CA TRP A 339 -10.45 -41.57 20.86
C TRP A 339 -9.13 -41.38 21.61
N GLY A 340 -8.81 -42.28 22.52
CA GLY A 340 -7.55 -42.25 23.25
C GLY A 340 -6.36 -42.40 22.30
N VAL A 341 -6.50 -43.22 21.26
CA VAL A 341 -5.43 -43.45 20.28
C VAL A 341 -5.33 -42.30 19.29
N SER A 342 -6.44 -41.84 18.70
CA SER A 342 -6.42 -40.76 17.70
C SER A 342 -6.05 -39.40 18.28
N GLY A 343 -6.52 -39.07 19.49
CA GLY A 343 -6.12 -37.82 20.17
C GLY A 343 -4.62 -37.77 20.46
N THR A 344 -4.05 -38.89 20.88
CA THR A 344 -2.60 -39.01 21.13
C THR A 344 -1.81 -38.89 19.83
N LEU A 345 -2.29 -39.47 18.74
CA LEU A 345 -1.63 -39.41 17.43
C LEU A 345 -1.62 -37.98 16.85
N VAL A 346 -2.73 -37.23 16.98
CA VAL A 346 -2.80 -35.81 16.58
C VAL A 346 -1.89 -34.94 17.46
N ALA A 347 -1.83 -35.19 18.77
CA ALA A 347 -0.93 -34.47 19.66
C ALA A 347 0.55 -34.72 19.32
N ILE A 348 0.92 -35.97 18.99
CA ILE A 348 2.28 -36.34 18.56
C ILE A 348 2.62 -35.68 17.21
N ILE A 349 1.72 -35.72 16.23
CA ILE A 349 1.92 -35.07 14.93
C ILE A 349 2.06 -33.55 15.10
N GLY A 350 1.19 -32.92 15.89
CA GLY A 350 1.24 -31.50 16.21
C GLY A 350 2.54 -31.10 16.93
N ALA A 351 3.03 -31.94 17.84
CA ALA A 351 4.31 -31.72 18.52
C ALA A 351 5.51 -31.87 17.56
N LEU A 352 5.49 -32.84 16.65
CA LEU A 352 6.52 -33.04 15.63
C LEU A 352 6.56 -31.93 14.57
N TRP A 353 5.43 -31.25 14.32
CA TRP A 353 5.35 -30.16 13.35
C TRP A 353 5.73 -28.79 13.91
N ARG A 354 5.63 -28.60 15.23
CA ARG A 354 5.91 -27.32 15.90
C ARG A 354 7.40 -26.93 15.91
N THR A 355 8.28 -27.78 15.41
CA THR A 355 9.74 -27.63 15.48
C THR A 355 10.43 -27.52 14.12
N ARG A 356 9.70 -27.34 13.00
CA ARG A 356 10.35 -27.10 11.70
C ARG A 356 10.75 -25.64 11.55
N TRP A 357 12.06 -25.42 11.54
CA TRP A 357 12.71 -24.18 11.16
C TRP A 357 13.09 -24.27 9.68
N SER A 358 12.99 -23.17 8.95
CA SER A 358 13.62 -23.04 7.64
C SER A 358 14.67 -21.96 7.69
N ASP A 359 15.81 -22.30 7.12
CA ASP A 359 16.90 -21.37 6.91
C ASP A 359 16.69 -20.67 5.55
N ARG A 360 16.81 -19.35 5.52
CA ARG A 360 16.71 -18.54 4.29
C ARG A 360 17.91 -17.61 4.15
N CYS A 361 18.17 -17.13 2.94
CA CYS A 361 19.21 -16.14 2.69
C CYS A 361 18.83 -14.80 3.34
N SER A 362 19.77 -14.15 4.04
CA SER A 362 19.58 -12.84 4.67
C SER A 362 19.57 -11.65 3.68
N ASP A 363 19.79 -11.92 2.39
CA ASP A 363 19.78 -10.91 1.35
C ASP A 363 18.34 -10.55 0.97
N LEU A 364 18.02 -9.25 1.02
CA LEU A 364 16.67 -8.71 0.81
C LEU A 364 16.11 -9.05 -0.57
N ASP A 365 16.97 -9.22 -1.58
CA ASP A 365 16.55 -9.52 -2.95
C ASP A 365 16.49 -11.02 -3.26
N CYS A 366 17.08 -11.87 -2.41
CA CYS A 366 17.25 -13.30 -2.70
C CYS A 366 16.17 -14.17 -2.06
N ASP A 367 15.92 -13.97 -0.76
CA ASP A 367 15.01 -14.76 0.12
C ASP A 367 15.04 -16.31 -0.07
N HIS A 368 16.10 -16.83 -0.69
CA HIS A 368 16.14 -18.22 -1.15
C HIS A 368 16.25 -19.17 0.04
N GLN A 369 15.51 -20.27 0.01
CA GLN A 369 15.56 -21.30 1.06
C GLN A 369 16.89 -22.04 1.00
N LEU A 370 17.58 -22.11 2.13
CA LEU A 370 18.93 -22.67 2.23
C LEU A 370 18.88 -24.07 2.85
N ASP A 371 19.32 -25.07 2.09
CA ASP A 371 19.49 -26.42 2.60
C ASP A 371 20.62 -26.49 3.64
N PRO A 372 20.53 -27.38 4.65
CA PRO A 372 21.61 -27.58 5.61
C PRO A 372 22.92 -27.95 4.92
N GLY A 373 24.01 -27.26 5.29
CA GLY A 373 25.36 -27.58 4.82
C GLY A 373 25.82 -26.89 3.52
N ILE A 374 24.98 -26.08 2.87
CA ILE A 374 25.45 -25.28 1.73
C ILE A 374 26.33 -24.11 2.19
N GLU A 375 27.44 -23.86 1.51
CA GLU A 375 28.35 -22.74 1.86
C GLU A 375 28.14 -21.51 0.97
N VAL A 376 27.37 -21.66 -0.12
CA VAL A 376 27.05 -20.58 -1.06
C VAL A 376 25.55 -20.60 -1.31
N CYS A 377 24.91 -19.43 -1.26
CA CYS A 377 23.49 -19.31 -1.55
C CYS A 377 23.22 -19.60 -3.04
N PRO A 378 22.36 -20.55 -3.42
CA PRO A 378 22.08 -20.85 -4.83
C PRO A 378 21.29 -19.74 -5.56
N GLY A 379 20.60 -18.86 -4.82
CA GLY A 379 19.87 -17.73 -5.39
C GLY A 379 20.79 -16.58 -5.80
N CYS A 380 21.46 -15.95 -4.83
CA CYS A 380 22.34 -14.80 -5.08
C CYS A 380 23.80 -15.17 -5.36
N ARG A 381 24.18 -16.45 -5.23
CA ARG A 381 25.55 -16.98 -5.44
C ARG A 381 26.62 -16.41 -4.48
N ARG A 382 26.19 -15.77 -3.39
CA ARG A 382 27.08 -15.21 -2.36
C ARG A 382 27.46 -16.25 -1.31
N PRO A 383 28.69 -16.21 -0.76
CA PRO A 383 29.14 -17.12 0.29
C PRO A 383 28.40 -16.86 1.62
N LEU A 384 28.09 -17.93 2.34
CA LEU A 384 27.42 -17.90 3.63
C LEU A 384 28.44 -17.80 4.76
N ALA A 385 28.43 -16.70 5.50
CA ALA A 385 29.38 -16.45 6.59
C ALA A 385 28.92 -17.00 7.95
N GLY A 386 27.62 -17.22 8.16
CA GLY A 386 27.11 -17.69 9.45
C GLY A 386 25.59 -17.83 9.50
N THR A 387 25.05 -17.98 10.70
CA THR A 387 23.61 -18.02 10.97
C THR A 387 23.22 -16.90 11.92
N ILE A 388 22.16 -16.18 11.58
CA ILE A 388 21.54 -15.12 12.39
C ILE A 388 20.08 -15.49 12.67
N ASN A 389 19.52 -15.01 13.78
CA ASN A 389 18.13 -15.29 14.14
C ASN A 389 17.19 -14.18 13.67
N ASP A 390 17.70 -12.94 13.61
CA ASP A 390 16.94 -11.75 13.22
C ASP A 390 17.67 -10.98 12.10
N PRO A 391 16.96 -10.43 11.09
CA PRO A 391 17.56 -9.58 10.07
C PRO A 391 18.37 -8.39 10.64
N SER A 392 18.00 -7.85 11.79
CA SER A 392 18.71 -6.71 12.40
C SER A 392 20.12 -7.07 12.89
N GLU A 393 20.40 -8.35 13.15
CA GLU A 393 21.72 -8.84 13.59
C GLU A 393 22.75 -8.88 12.44
N ARG A 394 22.35 -8.50 11.22
CA ARG A 394 23.18 -8.61 10.03
C ARG A 394 24.46 -7.77 10.12
N LEU A 395 24.35 -6.49 10.49
CA LEU A 395 25.50 -5.58 10.55
C LEU A 395 26.54 -6.08 11.57
N ASP A 396 26.10 -6.44 12.79
CA ASP A 396 26.96 -7.02 13.82
C ASP A 396 27.62 -8.33 13.37
N ALA A 397 26.92 -9.15 12.58
CA ALA A 397 27.47 -10.39 12.04
C ALA A 397 28.52 -10.15 10.95
N GLU A 398 28.31 -9.15 10.10
CA GLU A 398 29.29 -8.71 9.09
C GLU A 398 30.56 -8.18 9.76
N GLU A 399 30.42 -7.32 10.78
CA GLU A 399 31.54 -6.76 11.52
C GLU A 399 32.39 -7.86 12.19
N ARG A 400 31.75 -8.85 12.83
CA ARG A 400 32.47 -10.01 13.42
C ARG A 400 33.30 -10.78 12.38
N VAL A 401 32.75 -11.01 11.19
CA VAL A 401 33.45 -11.73 10.12
C VAL A 401 34.63 -10.90 9.58
N MET A 402 34.47 -9.57 9.47
CA MET A 402 35.56 -8.69 9.08
C MET A 402 36.70 -8.69 10.12
N LEU A 403 36.37 -8.62 11.42
CA LEU A 403 37.36 -8.68 12.50
C LEU A 403 38.13 -10.01 12.53
N GLU A 404 37.45 -11.13 12.27
CA GLU A 404 38.10 -12.45 12.17
C GLU A 404 39.02 -12.58 10.95
N ARG A 405 38.73 -11.89 9.85
CA ARG A 405 39.60 -11.86 8.66
C ARG A 405 40.85 -11.03 8.89
N HIS A 406 40.79 -9.97 9.69
CA HIS A 406 41.94 -9.12 10.01
C HIS A 406 42.90 -9.72 11.05
N THR A 407 42.44 -10.70 11.83
CA THR A 407 43.24 -11.34 12.89
C THR A 407 43.96 -12.61 12.44
N LYS A 408 43.70 -13.10 11.24
CA LYS A 408 44.40 -14.22 10.59
C LYS A 408 45.36 -13.70 9.53
#